data_AF-A0A432T7U9-F1
#
_entry.id   AF-A0A432T7U9-F1
#
_cell.length_a   1.000
_cell.length_b   1.000
_cell.length_c   1.000
_cell.angle_alpha   90.00
_cell.angle_beta   90.00
_cell.angle_gamma   90.00
#
_symmetry.space_group_name_H-M   'P 1'
#
loop_
_entity.id
_entity.type
_entity.pdbx_description
1 polymer ?
#
loop_
_entity_poly.entity_id
_entity_poly.type
_entity_poly.pdbx_seq_one_letter_code
_entity_poly.pdbx_strand_id
1 'polypeptide(L)'
;IDKSNIRFVVHMTMPKTIENYYQEIGRAGRDGLEAETLLLFSAADIVQQKMFIEDLPETPYKQHAFNKLDAMVRFANSENCRHQSIAAYFDDRIDACVDKCDNCSAPASSKVEITTAARKLLSAVVRTDQRFGLHYVIDILRGSKEQRILQNGHDSLSVYGIGEEYSKAQWLTIGDKLLEIGALSIGEFKVYTLTPFGAEVLKGMHRIDLKEERLSIQKATPKRKVTYFDDYDAEVYDKLRDLRTRIASENGIPPYIVFSDKTLKDLSAKKPRSKEEMLEVHGIGEVKFERYGKTFLDILMKIS
;
A
#
# COMPACT_ATOMS: atom_id res chain seq x y z
N ILE A 1 27.64 5.18 9.87
CA ILE A 1 28.30 3.89 9.53
C ILE A 1 28.76 4.01 8.08
N ASP A 2 30.06 3.95 7.86
CA ASP A 2 30.69 4.02 6.54
C ASP A 2 31.46 2.72 6.29
N LYS A 3 30.78 1.74 5.69
CA LYS A 3 31.34 0.44 5.35
C LYS A 3 31.20 0.28 3.84
N SER A 4 32.32 0.23 3.13
CA SER A 4 32.32 0.29 1.67
C SER A 4 31.85 -1.00 0.99
N ASN A 5 32.01 -2.14 1.67
CA ASN A 5 31.79 -3.47 1.14
C ASN A 5 30.44 -4.10 1.53
N ILE A 6 29.39 -3.29 1.66
CA ILE A 6 28.03 -3.79 1.86
C ILE A 6 27.53 -4.39 0.54
N ARG A 7 27.23 -5.69 0.53
CA ARG A 7 26.79 -6.44 -0.66
C ARG A 7 25.29 -6.52 -0.84
N PHE A 8 24.53 -6.39 0.25
CA PHE A 8 23.09 -6.41 0.18
C PHE A 8 22.47 -5.41 1.15
N VAL A 9 21.40 -4.76 0.71
CA VAL A 9 20.52 -3.95 1.55
C VAL A 9 19.11 -4.49 1.37
N VAL A 10 18.44 -4.82 2.48
CA VAL A 10 17.08 -5.38 2.45
C VAL A 10 16.16 -4.47 3.25
N HIS A 11 15.13 -3.99 2.56
CA HIS A 11 14.01 -3.28 3.17
C HIS A 11 12.87 -4.25 3.42
N MET A 12 12.69 -4.63 4.68
CA MET A 12 11.62 -5.54 5.12
C MET A 12 10.24 -4.86 5.20
N THR A 13 10.22 -3.53 5.09
CA THR A 13 9.02 -2.69 5.06
C THR A 13 9.26 -1.55 4.09
N MET A 14 8.20 -1.02 3.49
CA MET A 14 8.32 0.11 2.57
C MET A 14 8.90 1.35 3.27
N PRO A 15 9.99 1.94 2.74
CA PRO A 15 10.46 3.25 3.15
C PRO A 15 9.37 4.32 3.08
N LYS A 16 9.52 5.36 3.90
CA LYS A 16 8.55 6.47 3.92
C LYS A 16 8.59 7.31 2.64
N THR A 17 9.76 7.41 2.01
CA THR A 17 10.02 8.28 0.87
C THR A 17 11.07 7.67 -0.05
N ILE A 18 11.12 8.13 -1.31
CA ILE A 18 12.14 7.73 -2.27
C ILE A 18 13.52 8.23 -1.84
N GLU A 19 13.62 9.40 -1.19
CA GLU A 19 14.89 9.94 -0.68
C GLU A 19 15.51 9.03 0.37
N ASN A 20 14.71 8.55 1.33
CA ASN A 20 15.17 7.63 2.34
C ASN A 20 15.63 6.33 1.69
N TYR A 21 14.81 5.78 0.78
CA TYR A 21 15.15 4.59 0.04
C TYR A 21 16.49 4.74 -0.69
N TYR A 22 16.67 5.83 -1.45
CA TYR A 22 17.89 6.13 -2.21
C TYR A 22 19.13 6.24 -1.30
N GLN A 23 19.03 6.98 -0.19
CA GLN A 23 20.14 7.10 0.76
C GLN A 23 20.51 5.78 1.43
N GLU A 24 19.51 4.93 1.72
CA GLU A 24 19.70 3.64 2.38
C GLU A 24 20.32 2.62 1.43
N ILE A 25 19.81 2.49 0.21
CA ILE A 25 20.38 1.59 -0.80
C ILE A 25 21.77 2.04 -1.28
N GLY A 26 22.04 3.36 -1.32
CA GLY A 26 23.34 3.94 -1.67
C GLY A 26 24.46 3.69 -0.65
N ARG A 27 24.19 2.91 0.40
CA ARG A 27 25.21 2.35 1.30
C ARG A 27 25.82 1.06 0.75
N ALA A 28 25.13 0.37 -0.15
CA ALA A 28 25.63 -0.82 -0.82
C ALA A 28 26.65 -0.45 -1.91
N GLY A 29 27.63 -1.34 -2.19
CA GLY A 29 28.43 -1.21 -3.42
C GLY A 29 29.38 -0.01 -3.50
N ARG A 30 29.75 0.65 -2.39
CA ARG A 30 30.62 1.85 -2.42
C ARG A 30 32.06 1.56 -2.87
N ASP A 31 32.47 0.31 -2.81
CA ASP A 31 33.72 -0.20 -3.39
C ASP A 31 33.64 -0.41 -4.91
N GLY A 32 32.49 -0.11 -5.54
CA GLY A 32 32.25 -0.27 -6.98
C GLY A 32 31.95 -1.70 -7.42
N LEU A 33 31.97 -2.67 -6.49
CA LEU A 33 31.60 -4.05 -6.78
C LEU A 33 30.08 -4.22 -6.75
N GLU A 34 29.58 -5.22 -7.48
CA GLU A 34 28.16 -5.52 -7.52
C GLU A 34 27.57 -5.70 -6.12
N ALA A 35 26.37 -5.16 -5.95
CA ALA A 35 25.59 -5.23 -4.74
C ALA A 35 24.11 -5.28 -5.11
N GLU A 36 23.32 -5.89 -4.24
CA GLU A 36 21.89 -6.12 -4.47
C GLU A 36 21.06 -5.34 -3.46
N THR A 37 19.91 -4.85 -3.90
CA THR A 37 18.97 -4.14 -3.04
C THR A 37 17.59 -4.77 -3.21
N LEU A 38 16.99 -5.21 -2.11
CA LEU A 38 15.69 -5.88 -2.12
C LEU A 38 14.68 -5.09 -1.29
N LEU A 39 13.58 -4.70 -1.91
CA LEU A 39 12.42 -4.12 -1.23
C LEU A 39 11.29 -5.14 -1.15
N LEU A 40 10.96 -5.59 0.07
CA LEU A 40 9.75 -6.35 0.34
C LEU A 40 8.59 -5.37 0.53
N PHE A 41 7.70 -5.32 -0.46
CA PHE A 41 6.59 -4.39 -0.50
C PHE A 41 5.25 -5.08 -0.24
N SER A 42 4.44 -4.51 0.65
CA SER A 42 3.08 -4.97 0.89
C SER A 42 2.07 -3.82 0.93
N ALA A 43 0.83 -4.11 0.56
CA ALA A 43 -0.27 -3.15 0.68
C ALA A 43 -0.53 -2.74 2.15
N ALA A 44 -0.18 -3.59 3.12
CA ALA A 44 -0.30 -3.28 4.54
C ALA A 44 0.63 -2.14 4.97
N ASP A 45 1.83 -2.06 4.39
CA ASP A 45 2.79 -0.98 4.65
C ASP A 45 2.19 0.37 4.24
N ILE A 46 1.46 0.41 3.11
CA ILE A 46 0.79 1.64 2.64
C ILE A 46 -0.24 2.11 3.65
N VAL A 47 -1.10 1.21 4.13
CA VAL A 47 -2.15 1.53 5.10
C VAL A 47 -1.54 2.05 6.39
N GLN A 48 -0.50 1.38 6.89
CA GLN A 48 0.19 1.78 8.10
C GLN A 48 0.83 3.18 7.97
N GLN A 49 1.51 3.47 6.86
CA GLN A 49 2.08 4.80 6.63
C GLN A 49 1.00 5.88 6.48
N LYS A 50 -0.13 5.56 5.83
CA LYS A 50 -1.27 6.49 5.74
C LYS A 50 -1.81 6.85 7.12
N MET A 51 -2.03 5.86 8.00
CA MET A 51 -2.48 6.12 9.38
C MET A 51 -1.52 7.05 10.13
N PHE A 52 -0.20 6.83 10.03
CA PHE A 52 0.77 7.72 10.66
C PHE A 52 0.75 9.15 10.13
N ILE A 53 0.48 9.33 8.82
CA ILE A 53 0.34 10.66 8.22
C ILE A 53 -0.99 11.30 8.63
N GLU A 54 -2.07 10.51 8.75
CA GLU A 54 -3.39 10.97 9.21
C GLU A 54 -3.36 11.52 10.64
N ASP A 55 -2.51 10.96 11.51
CA ASP A 55 -2.30 11.45 12.87
C ASP A 55 -1.53 12.78 12.95
N LEU A 56 -0.96 13.27 11.84
CA LEU A 56 -0.27 14.55 11.81
C LEU A 56 -1.27 15.74 11.85
N PRO A 57 -0.86 16.88 12.45
CA PRO A 57 -1.65 18.11 12.41
C PRO A 57 -1.97 18.56 10.98
N GLU A 58 -3.16 19.14 10.79
CA GLU A 58 -3.61 19.69 9.51
C GLU A 58 -2.77 20.90 9.10
N THR A 59 -1.68 20.60 8.39
CA THR A 59 -0.68 21.57 7.94
C THR A 59 -0.27 21.21 6.50
N PRO A 60 0.33 22.14 5.74
CA PRO A 60 0.88 21.84 4.41
C PRO A 60 1.86 20.66 4.41
N TYR A 61 2.53 20.41 5.55
CA TYR A 61 3.42 19.27 5.73
C TYR A 61 2.70 17.91 5.62
N LYS A 62 1.48 17.78 6.16
CA LYS A 62 0.68 16.56 6.07
C LYS A 62 0.40 16.19 4.60
N GLN A 63 0.00 17.18 3.81
CA GLN A 63 -0.23 16.99 2.38
C GLN A 63 1.07 16.63 1.64
N HIS A 64 2.19 17.26 2.00
CA HIS A 64 3.50 16.92 1.45
C HIS A 64 3.90 15.47 1.77
N ALA A 65 3.67 15.00 3.00
CA ALA A 65 3.95 13.63 3.41
C ALA A 65 3.12 12.61 2.61
N PHE A 66 1.83 12.88 2.37
CA PHE A 66 1.02 12.05 1.47
C PHE A 66 1.57 12.00 0.05
N ASN A 67 2.03 13.14 -0.49
CA ASN A 67 2.60 13.16 -1.84
C ASN A 67 3.88 12.33 -1.95
N LYS A 68 4.72 12.34 -0.91
CA LYS A 68 5.94 11.50 -0.83
C LYS A 68 5.60 10.01 -0.70
N LEU A 69 4.60 9.66 0.10
CA LEU A 69 4.09 8.30 0.18
C LEU A 69 3.55 7.82 -1.17
N ASP A 70 2.72 8.64 -1.83
CA ASP A 70 2.17 8.33 -3.15
C ASP A 70 3.30 8.11 -4.18
N ALA A 71 4.40 8.87 -4.11
CA ALA A 71 5.56 8.66 -4.96
C ALA A 71 6.27 7.32 -4.70
N MET A 72 6.49 6.96 -3.43
CA MET A 72 7.11 5.68 -3.08
C MET A 72 6.24 4.48 -3.50
N VAL A 73 4.92 4.58 -3.33
CA VAL A 73 3.96 3.56 -3.77
C VAL A 73 4.00 3.41 -5.30
N ARG A 74 4.03 4.53 -6.04
CA ARG A 74 4.21 4.49 -7.50
C ARG A 74 5.53 3.84 -7.89
N PHE A 75 6.63 4.20 -7.23
CA PHE A 75 7.93 3.59 -7.49
C PHE A 75 7.90 2.08 -7.28
N ALA A 76 7.34 1.58 -6.17
CA ALA A 76 7.26 0.15 -5.87
C ALA A 76 6.42 -0.63 -6.90
N ASN A 77 5.31 -0.06 -7.37
CA ASN A 77 4.40 -0.72 -8.32
C ASN A 77 4.70 -0.43 -9.81
N SER A 78 5.68 0.44 -10.12
CA SER A 78 6.06 0.81 -11.49
C SER A 78 6.64 -0.38 -12.25
N GLU A 79 6.47 -0.40 -13.57
CA GLU A 79 7.16 -1.32 -14.49
C GLU A 79 8.31 -0.65 -15.24
N ASN A 80 8.44 0.68 -15.12
CA ASN A 80 9.60 1.38 -15.66
C ASN A 80 10.89 0.88 -15.02
N CYS A 81 12.01 1.07 -15.71
CA CYS A 81 13.33 0.82 -15.13
C CYS A 81 13.44 1.51 -13.76
N ARG A 82 13.81 0.76 -12.71
CA ARG A 82 13.93 1.29 -11.34
C ARG A 82 14.96 2.42 -11.27
N HIS A 83 16.10 2.25 -11.94
CA HIS A 83 17.15 3.27 -12.01
C HIS A 83 16.67 4.55 -12.66
N GLN A 84 16.01 4.43 -13.81
CA GLN A 84 15.44 5.58 -14.52
C GLN A 84 14.38 6.28 -13.68
N SER A 85 13.55 5.53 -12.96
CA SER A 85 12.52 6.09 -12.07
C SER A 85 13.13 6.87 -10.90
N ILE A 86 14.22 6.37 -10.32
CA ILE A 86 14.97 7.08 -9.26
C ILE A 86 15.62 8.34 -9.83
N ALA A 87 16.29 8.27 -10.98
CA ALA A 87 16.90 9.44 -11.63
C ALA A 87 15.86 10.53 -11.91
N ALA A 88 14.73 10.16 -12.52
CA ALA A 88 13.64 11.09 -12.82
C ALA A 88 13.03 11.74 -11.58
N TYR A 89 13.02 11.05 -10.43
CA TYR A 89 12.55 11.62 -9.17
C TYR A 89 13.44 12.78 -8.67
N PHE A 90 14.73 12.75 -9.01
CA PHE A 90 15.71 13.81 -8.71
C PHE A 90 15.96 14.73 -9.91
N ASP A 91 14.99 14.83 -10.82
CA ASP A 91 15.04 15.66 -12.03
C ASP A 91 16.19 15.32 -13.00
N ASP A 92 16.74 14.10 -12.90
CA ASP A 92 17.78 13.58 -13.78
C ASP A 92 17.20 12.64 -14.86
N ARG A 93 17.90 12.47 -15.98
CA ARG A 93 17.46 11.65 -17.11
C ARG A 93 18.55 10.70 -17.55
N ILE A 94 18.25 9.41 -17.42
CA ILE A 94 19.10 8.33 -17.90
C ILE A 94 18.31 7.35 -18.78
N ASP A 95 19.03 6.61 -19.60
CA ASP A 95 18.48 5.47 -20.31
C ASP A 95 18.15 4.31 -19.36
N ALA A 96 17.24 3.43 -19.78
CA ALA A 96 16.91 2.25 -19.01
C ALA A 96 18.14 1.34 -18.85
N CYS A 97 18.31 0.74 -17.66
CA CYS A 97 19.49 -0.05 -17.31
C CYS A 97 19.63 -1.40 -18.04
N VAL A 98 18.68 -1.75 -18.91
CA VAL A 98 18.60 -3.00 -19.70
C VAL A 98 18.45 -4.30 -18.89
N ASP A 99 19.28 -4.55 -17.87
CA ASP A 99 19.30 -5.82 -17.14
C ASP A 99 19.60 -5.69 -15.63
N LYS A 100 19.92 -4.49 -15.13
CA LYS A 100 20.34 -4.28 -13.73
C LYS A 100 19.22 -4.13 -12.69
N CYS A 101 17.95 -4.11 -13.08
CA CYS A 101 16.84 -4.10 -12.12
C CYS A 101 15.79 -5.14 -12.46
N ASP A 102 15.03 -5.55 -11.45
CA ASP A 102 13.94 -6.53 -11.54
C ASP A 102 12.97 -6.24 -12.70
N ASN A 103 12.60 -4.98 -12.93
CA ASN A 103 11.70 -4.61 -14.03
C ASN A 103 12.31 -4.81 -15.42
N CYS A 104 13.62 -4.63 -15.56
CA CYS A 104 14.32 -4.79 -16.83
C CYS A 104 14.73 -6.25 -17.08
N SER A 105 15.01 -7.01 -16.03
CA SER A 105 15.37 -8.43 -16.11
C SER A 105 14.16 -9.37 -16.06
N ALA A 106 12.98 -8.88 -15.68
CA ALA A 106 11.76 -9.68 -15.62
C ALA A 106 11.45 -10.31 -16.99
N PRO A 107 11.03 -11.60 -17.01
CA PRO A 107 10.61 -12.25 -18.24
C PRO A 107 9.43 -11.50 -18.88
N ALA A 108 9.33 -11.59 -20.21
CA ALA A 108 8.24 -10.98 -20.95
C ALA A 108 6.88 -11.47 -20.42
N SER A 109 6.15 -10.59 -19.77
CA SER A 109 4.78 -10.82 -19.30
C SER A 109 3.78 -10.64 -20.45
N SER A 110 2.65 -11.35 -20.41
CA SER A 110 1.55 -11.06 -21.34
C SER A 110 1.09 -9.61 -21.18
N LYS A 111 1.00 -8.91 -22.31
CA LYS A 111 0.54 -7.54 -22.39
C LYS A 111 -0.80 -7.52 -23.09
N VAL A 112 -1.70 -6.70 -22.57
CA VAL A 112 -2.99 -6.40 -23.17
C VAL A 112 -2.99 -4.96 -23.64
N GLU A 113 -3.51 -4.74 -24.85
CA GLU A 113 -3.66 -3.40 -25.40
C GLU A 113 -4.80 -2.68 -24.68
N ILE A 114 -4.52 -1.48 -24.15
CA ILE A 114 -5.49 -0.64 -23.43
C ILE A 114 -5.68 0.73 -24.10
N THR A 115 -5.25 0.91 -25.34
CA THR A 115 -5.28 2.20 -26.07
C THR A 115 -6.66 2.87 -26.03
N THR A 116 -7.74 2.11 -26.27
CA THR A 116 -9.10 2.64 -26.21
C THR A 116 -9.47 3.11 -24.81
N ALA A 117 -9.13 2.33 -23.78
CA ALA A 117 -9.40 2.67 -22.40
C ALA A 117 -8.63 3.93 -21.96
N ALA A 118 -7.34 3.99 -22.32
CA ALA A 118 -6.49 5.17 -22.13
C ALA A 118 -7.14 6.43 -22.72
N ARG A 119 -7.58 6.36 -23.99
CA ARG A 119 -8.25 7.49 -24.67
C ARG A 119 -9.56 7.89 -24.00
N LYS A 120 -10.37 6.93 -23.53
CA LYS A 120 -11.60 7.20 -22.76
C LYS A 120 -11.29 7.99 -21.49
N LEU A 121 -10.30 7.55 -20.71
CA LEU A 121 -9.93 8.21 -19.46
C LEU A 121 -9.33 9.61 -19.70
N LEU A 122 -8.42 9.76 -20.67
CA LEU A 122 -7.85 11.06 -21.06
C LEU A 122 -8.95 12.03 -21.54
N SER A 123 -9.90 11.54 -22.35
CA SER A 123 -11.05 12.33 -22.80
C SER A 123 -11.89 12.80 -21.60
N ALA A 124 -12.13 11.94 -20.61
CA ALA A 124 -12.87 12.32 -19.40
C ALA A 124 -12.15 13.36 -18.55
N VAL A 125 -10.82 13.29 -18.44
CA VAL A 125 -10.01 14.34 -17.78
C VAL A 125 -10.20 15.69 -18.49
N VAL A 126 -10.14 15.71 -19.83
CA VAL A 126 -10.33 16.94 -20.61
C VAL A 126 -11.76 17.48 -20.51
N ARG A 127 -12.77 16.61 -20.59
CA ARG A 127 -14.21 17.00 -20.55
C ARG A 127 -14.70 17.45 -19.18
N THR A 128 -13.90 17.24 -18.14
CA THR A 128 -14.15 17.75 -16.79
C THR A 128 -13.30 19.00 -16.48
N ASP A 129 -12.89 19.71 -17.54
CA ASP A 129 -12.06 20.91 -17.53
C ASP A 129 -10.72 20.74 -16.79
N GLN A 130 -10.28 19.49 -16.57
CA GLN A 130 -9.09 19.18 -15.79
C GLN A 130 -9.12 19.85 -14.41
N ARG A 131 -10.23 19.73 -13.67
CA ARG A 131 -10.41 20.34 -12.33
C ARG A 131 -10.62 19.33 -11.21
N PHE A 132 -10.57 18.04 -11.52
CA PHE A 132 -10.99 16.98 -10.61
C PHE A 132 -9.90 15.93 -10.41
N GLY A 133 -9.96 15.27 -9.25
CA GLY A 133 -9.14 14.11 -8.96
C GLY A 133 -9.61 12.88 -9.74
N LEU A 134 -8.70 11.93 -9.92
CA LEU A 134 -8.91 10.74 -10.75
C LEU A 134 -10.14 9.91 -10.36
N HIS A 135 -10.42 9.74 -9.06
CA HIS A 135 -11.60 8.98 -8.60
C HIS A 135 -12.91 9.56 -9.14
N TYR A 136 -13.06 10.88 -9.09
CA TYR A 136 -14.27 11.57 -9.57
C TYR A 136 -14.41 11.44 -11.10
N VAL A 137 -13.30 11.57 -11.83
CA VAL A 137 -13.27 11.35 -13.29
C VAL A 137 -13.68 9.92 -13.64
N ILE A 138 -13.19 8.93 -12.88
CA ILE A 138 -13.56 7.52 -13.07
C ILE A 138 -15.04 7.29 -12.74
N ASP A 139 -15.58 7.95 -11.73
CA ASP A 139 -17.00 7.82 -11.38
C ASP A 139 -17.91 8.34 -12.50
N ILE A 140 -17.55 9.44 -13.17
CA ILE A 140 -18.24 9.93 -14.38
C ILE A 140 -18.12 8.89 -15.50
N LEU A 141 -16.90 8.42 -15.77
CA LEU A 141 -16.63 7.46 -16.85
C LEU A 141 -17.44 6.17 -16.69
N ARG A 142 -17.68 5.74 -15.45
CA ARG A 142 -18.47 4.54 -15.10
C ARG A 142 -19.97 4.81 -14.89
N GLY A 143 -20.46 6.03 -15.15
CA GLY A 143 -21.89 6.34 -15.06
C GLY A 143 -22.42 6.40 -13.63
N SER A 144 -21.61 6.82 -12.66
CA SER A 144 -22.04 6.96 -11.26
C SER A 144 -23.18 7.97 -11.12
N LYS A 145 -24.12 7.69 -10.22
CA LYS A 145 -25.27 8.55 -9.88
C LYS A 145 -25.03 9.39 -8.61
N GLU A 146 -23.76 9.55 -8.22
CA GLU A 146 -23.40 10.35 -7.05
C GLU A 146 -23.92 11.79 -7.20
N GLN A 147 -24.48 12.34 -6.12
CA GLN A 147 -25.16 13.64 -6.14
C GLN A 147 -24.26 14.78 -6.67
N ARG A 148 -22.97 14.75 -6.35
CA ARG A 148 -21.98 15.74 -6.83
C ARG A 148 -21.77 15.69 -8.34
N ILE A 149 -21.93 14.54 -8.99
CA ILE A 149 -21.84 14.41 -10.45
C ILE A 149 -23.05 15.08 -11.10
N LEU A 150 -24.25 14.81 -10.58
CA LEU A 150 -25.51 15.39 -11.06
C LEU A 150 -25.56 16.91 -10.84
N GLN A 151 -25.11 17.39 -9.68
CA GLN A 151 -25.06 18.83 -9.37
C GLN A 151 -24.13 19.60 -10.31
N ASN A 152 -23.04 18.97 -10.75
CA ASN A 152 -22.11 19.56 -11.71
C ASN A 152 -22.57 19.37 -13.18
N GLY A 153 -23.70 18.70 -13.42
CA GLY A 153 -24.21 18.40 -14.77
C GLY A 153 -23.32 17.46 -15.58
N HIS A 154 -22.43 16.71 -14.92
CA HIS A 154 -21.45 15.86 -15.58
C HIS A 154 -22.04 14.53 -16.09
N ASP A 155 -23.28 14.22 -15.72
CA ASP A 155 -24.09 13.16 -16.31
C ASP A 155 -24.51 13.45 -17.77
N SER A 156 -24.47 14.71 -18.19
CA SER A 156 -24.73 15.12 -19.58
C SER A 156 -23.51 15.04 -20.51
N LEU A 157 -22.31 14.79 -19.96
CA LEU A 157 -21.08 14.73 -20.75
C LEU A 157 -21.08 13.49 -21.66
N SER A 158 -20.52 13.63 -22.86
CA SER A 158 -20.38 12.50 -23.82
C SER A 158 -19.48 11.36 -23.33
N VAL A 159 -18.77 11.57 -22.22
CA VAL A 159 -17.91 10.57 -21.56
C VAL A 159 -18.60 9.88 -20.38
N TYR A 160 -19.83 10.28 -20.05
CA TYR A 160 -20.58 9.66 -18.95
C TYR A 160 -20.99 8.23 -19.32
N GLY A 161 -20.66 7.27 -18.45
CA GLY A 161 -21.05 5.87 -18.62
C GLY A 161 -20.35 5.12 -19.77
N ILE A 162 -19.37 5.72 -20.46
CA ILE A 162 -18.71 5.05 -21.59
C ILE A 162 -17.65 4.03 -21.16
N GLY A 163 -17.38 3.87 -19.87
CA GLY A 163 -16.32 3.03 -19.30
C GLY A 163 -16.81 1.92 -18.38
N GLU A 164 -18.01 1.38 -18.61
CA GLU A 164 -18.57 0.30 -17.79
C GLU A 164 -17.79 -1.02 -17.88
N GLU A 165 -16.95 -1.20 -18.92
CA GLU A 165 -16.20 -2.44 -19.15
C GLU A 165 -15.11 -2.74 -18.10
N TYR A 166 -14.67 -1.72 -17.35
CA TYR A 166 -13.69 -1.88 -16.28
C TYR A 166 -14.27 -1.48 -14.92
N SER A 167 -13.86 -2.21 -13.89
CA SER A 167 -14.10 -1.82 -12.50
C SER A 167 -13.38 -0.51 -12.15
N LYS A 168 -13.82 0.14 -11.06
CA LYS A 168 -13.14 1.36 -10.55
C LYS A 168 -11.65 1.10 -10.24
N ALA A 169 -11.32 -0.08 -9.71
CA ALA A 169 -9.94 -0.45 -9.41
C ALA A 169 -9.09 -0.57 -10.68
N GLN A 170 -9.61 -1.23 -11.72
CA GLN A 170 -8.91 -1.34 -13.02
C GLN A 170 -8.74 0.02 -13.69
N TRP A 171 -9.74 0.91 -13.60
CA TRP A 171 -9.58 2.28 -14.08
C TRP A 171 -8.51 3.08 -13.34
N LEU A 172 -8.37 2.88 -12.03
CA LEU A 172 -7.26 3.47 -11.27
C LEU A 172 -5.91 2.93 -11.77
N THR A 173 -5.80 1.62 -12.01
CA THR A 173 -4.60 1.01 -12.60
C THR A 173 -4.26 1.59 -13.98
N ILE A 174 -5.27 1.82 -14.83
CA ILE A 174 -5.08 2.46 -16.13
C ILE A 174 -4.61 3.91 -15.94
N GLY A 175 -5.19 4.65 -14.99
CA GLY A 175 -4.76 6.01 -14.65
C GLY A 175 -3.32 6.06 -14.14
N ASP A 176 -2.90 5.10 -13.32
CA ASP A 176 -1.53 4.96 -12.86
C ASP A 176 -0.58 4.70 -14.02
N LYS A 177 -0.97 3.85 -14.98
CA LYS A 177 -0.18 3.62 -16.20
C LYS A 177 -0.02 4.90 -17.02
N LEU A 178 -1.06 5.73 -17.12
CA LEU A 178 -1.00 7.01 -17.84
C LEU A 178 -0.11 8.04 -17.14
N LEU A 179 -0.08 8.05 -15.81
CA LEU A 179 0.91 8.83 -15.05
C LEU A 179 2.33 8.30 -15.29
N GLU A 180 2.51 6.98 -15.25
CA GLU A 180 3.80 6.31 -15.39
C GLU A 180 4.48 6.59 -16.74
N ILE A 181 3.71 6.68 -17.82
CA ILE A 181 4.21 7.03 -19.17
C ILE A 181 4.21 8.55 -19.43
N GLY A 182 3.84 9.36 -18.45
CA GLY A 182 3.77 10.82 -18.58
C GLY A 182 2.66 11.34 -19.49
N ALA A 183 1.61 10.56 -19.76
CA ALA A 183 0.42 11.01 -20.49
C ALA A 183 -0.53 11.85 -19.62
N LEU A 184 -0.49 11.61 -18.30
CA LEU A 184 -1.12 12.46 -17.29
C LEU A 184 -0.06 13.06 -16.37
N SER A 185 -0.37 14.21 -15.79
CA SER A 185 0.36 14.80 -14.68
C SER A 185 -0.61 15.18 -13.55
N ILE A 186 -0.06 15.35 -12.35
CA ILE A 186 -0.81 15.79 -11.17
C ILE A 186 -0.42 17.25 -10.92
N GLY A 187 -1.38 18.16 -11.06
CA GLY A 187 -1.22 19.57 -10.74
C GLY A 187 -1.47 19.88 -9.25
N GLU A 188 -1.62 21.16 -8.94
CA GLU A 188 -2.03 21.61 -7.61
C GLU A 188 -3.37 20.98 -7.20
N PHE A 189 -3.55 20.74 -5.89
CA PHE A 189 -4.76 20.12 -5.32
C PHE A 189 -5.13 18.73 -5.86
N LYS A 190 -4.15 17.94 -6.31
CA LYS A 190 -4.33 16.58 -6.87
C LYS A 190 -5.25 16.54 -8.10
N VAL A 191 -5.27 17.63 -8.86
CA VAL A 191 -6.00 17.72 -10.12
C VAL A 191 -5.21 17.01 -11.21
N TYR A 192 -5.88 16.15 -11.99
CA TYR A 192 -5.24 15.43 -13.08
C TYR A 192 -5.32 16.26 -14.36
N THR A 193 -4.18 16.47 -15.00
CA THR A 193 -4.06 17.28 -16.21
C THR A 193 -3.45 16.48 -17.36
N LEU A 194 -3.91 16.78 -18.58
CA LEU A 194 -3.35 16.20 -19.80
C LEU A 194 -1.98 16.81 -20.10
N THR A 195 -0.99 15.98 -20.42
CA THR A 195 0.32 16.44 -20.89
C THR A 195 0.37 16.54 -22.43
N PRO A 196 1.40 17.16 -23.03
CA PRO A 196 1.59 17.12 -24.49
C PRO A 196 1.62 15.70 -25.05
N PHE A 197 2.31 14.77 -24.37
CA PHE A 197 2.33 13.36 -24.76
C PHE A 197 0.94 12.72 -24.62
N GLY A 198 0.20 13.04 -23.55
CA GLY A 198 -1.19 12.60 -23.38
C GLY A 198 -2.10 13.06 -24.51
N ALA A 199 -1.89 14.26 -25.04
CA ALA A 199 -2.65 14.76 -26.19
C ALA A 199 -2.39 13.95 -27.47
N GLU A 200 -1.17 13.45 -27.68
CA GLU A 200 -0.84 12.55 -28.79
C GLU A 200 -1.51 11.18 -28.61
N VAL A 201 -1.48 10.62 -27.40
CA VAL A 201 -2.19 9.37 -27.05
C VAL A 201 -3.69 9.53 -27.30
N LEU A 202 -4.29 10.66 -26.88
CA LEU A 202 -5.71 10.95 -27.08
C LEU A 202 -6.10 11.00 -28.57
N LYS A 203 -5.21 11.56 -29.41
CA LYS A 203 -5.34 11.60 -30.88
C LYS A 203 -5.13 10.23 -31.55
N GLY A 204 -4.75 9.19 -30.80
CA GLY A 204 -4.53 7.84 -31.31
C GLY A 204 -3.17 7.65 -31.99
N MET A 205 -2.18 8.51 -31.69
CA MET A 205 -0.85 8.44 -32.28
C MET A 205 0.03 7.35 -31.65
N HIS A 206 -0.35 6.86 -30.47
CA HIS A 206 0.43 5.89 -29.71
C HIS A 206 -0.43 4.72 -29.27
N ARG A 207 0.10 3.51 -29.43
CA ARG A 207 -0.46 2.29 -28.85
C ARG A 207 -0.03 2.18 -27.39
N ILE A 208 -0.98 1.91 -26.50
CA ILE A 208 -0.70 1.73 -25.07
C ILE A 208 -1.00 0.30 -24.66
N ASP A 209 0.01 -0.37 -24.10
CA ASP A 209 -0.12 -1.70 -23.54
C ASP A 209 0.08 -1.67 -22.01
N LEU A 210 -0.56 -2.61 -21.32
CA LEU A 210 -0.46 -2.84 -19.88
C LEU A 210 -0.25 -4.33 -19.62
N LYS A 211 0.52 -4.70 -18.59
CA LYS A 211 0.62 -6.11 -18.19
C LYS A 211 -0.75 -6.64 -17.78
N GLU A 212 -1.12 -7.80 -18.30
CA GLU A 212 -2.44 -8.40 -18.07
C GLU A 212 -2.72 -8.62 -16.58
N GLU A 213 -1.70 -9.05 -15.83
CA GLU A 213 -1.75 -9.26 -14.39
C GLU A 213 -2.16 -8.02 -13.58
N ARG A 214 -1.88 -6.80 -14.07
CA ARG A 214 -2.30 -5.56 -13.40
C ARG A 214 -3.78 -5.25 -13.58
N LEU A 215 -4.38 -5.68 -14.69
CA LEU A 215 -5.83 -5.61 -14.88
C LEU A 215 -6.55 -6.76 -14.21
N SER A 216 -5.84 -7.84 -13.90
CA SER A 216 -6.38 -8.88 -13.04
C SER A 216 -6.61 -8.27 -11.66
N ILE A 217 -7.87 -7.97 -11.34
CA ILE A 217 -8.25 -7.87 -9.94
C ILE A 217 -8.01 -9.28 -9.44
N GLN A 218 -6.86 -9.51 -8.80
CA GLN A 218 -6.73 -10.71 -7.98
C GLN A 218 -7.92 -10.61 -7.03
N LYS A 219 -8.98 -11.39 -7.29
CA LYS A 219 -9.96 -11.72 -6.26
C LYS A 219 -9.07 -12.11 -5.12
N ALA A 220 -9.08 -11.32 -4.04
CA ALA A 220 -8.36 -11.70 -2.85
C ALA A 220 -8.76 -13.15 -2.65
N THR A 221 -7.84 -14.08 -2.91
CA THR A 221 -8.04 -15.49 -2.60
C THR A 221 -8.47 -15.38 -1.16
N PRO A 222 -9.71 -15.76 -0.81
CA PRO A 222 -10.23 -15.49 0.52
C PRO A 222 -9.13 -15.99 1.40
N LYS A 223 -8.40 -15.06 2.08
CA LYS A 223 -7.17 -15.44 2.77
C LYS A 223 -7.65 -16.60 3.58
N ARG A 224 -7.13 -17.80 3.30
CA ARG A 224 -7.57 -19.01 3.99
C ARG A 224 -7.54 -18.54 5.42
N LYS A 225 -8.72 -18.39 6.04
CA LYS A 225 -8.74 -17.93 7.42
C LYS A 225 -7.94 -19.05 8.04
N VAL A 226 -6.71 -18.74 8.41
CA VAL A 226 -5.93 -19.60 9.25
C VAL A 226 -6.71 -19.47 10.54
N THR A 227 -7.74 -20.31 10.66
CA THR A 227 -8.62 -20.44 11.81
C THR A 227 -7.78 -21.10 12.89
N TYR A 228 -6.77 -20.39 13.37
CA TYR A 228 -6.15 -20.68 14.66
C TYR A 228 -7.06 -20.23 15.80
N PHE A 229 -8.19 -19.54 15.51
CA PHE A 229 -8.91 -18.71 16.48
C PHE A 229 -10.42 -18.96 16.55
N ASP A 230 -10.95 -20.00 15.90
CA ASP A 230 -12.36 -20.42 16.08
C ASP A 230 -12.49 -21.57 17.10
N ASP A 231 -11.37 -22.19 17.51
CA ASP A 231 -11.33 -23.26 18.50
C ASP A 231 -10.71 -22.73 19.81
N TYR A 232 -11.42 -21.82 20.47
CA TYR A 232 -11.02 -21.26 21.76
C TYR A 232 -12.12 -21.47 22.79
N ASP A 233 -11.73 -21.73 24.03
CA ASP A 233 -12.68 -21.90 25.12
C ASP A 233 -13.29 -20.55 25.50
N ALA A 234 -14.57 -20.36 25.19
CA ALA A 234 -15.30 -19.11 25.42
C ALA A 234 -15.36 -18.73 26.91
N GLU A 235 -15.48 -19.72 27.80
CA GLU A 235 -15.55 -19.48 29.24
C GLU A 235 -14.18 -19.02 29.78
N VAL A 236 -13.10 -19.66 29.33
CA VAL A 236 -11.73 -19.23 29.66
C VAL A 236 -11.49 -17.84 29.10
N TYR A 237 -11.84 -17.59 27.83
CA TYR A 237 -11.66 -16.29 27.18
C TYR A 237 -12.34 -15.16 27.94
N ASP A 238 -13.60 -15.33 28.36
CA ASP A 238 -14.31 -14.31 29.13
C ASP A 238 -13.62 -14.02 30.47
N LYS A 239 -13.17 -15.06 31.20
CA LYS A 239 -12.39 -14.88 32.44
C LYS A 239 -11.07 -14.13 32.21
N LEU A 240 -10.37 -14.43 31.12
CA LEU A 240 -9.14 -13.72 30.74
C LEU A 240 -9.40 -12.27 30.32
N ARG A 241 -10.53 -12.01 29.63
CA ARG A 241 -10.97 -10.67 29.22
C ARG A 241 -11.29 -9.81 30.44
N ASP A 242 -11.95 -10.39 31.44
CA ASP A 242 -12.27 -9.71 32.69
C ASP A 242 -11.01 -9.38 33.49
N LEU A 243 -10.07 -10.33 33.58
CA LEU A 243 -8.75 -10.09 34.18
C LEU A 243 -8.00 -8.96 33.47
N ARG A 244 -7.97 -8.97 32.13
CA ARG A 244 -7.35 -7.92 31.32
C ARG A 244 -7.95 -6.55 31.63
N THR A 245 -9.29 -6.48 31.70
CA THR A 245 -10.02 -5.23 31.95
C THR A 245 -9.70 -4.68 33.34
N ARG A 246 -9.57 -5.56 34.34
CA ARG A 246 -9.18 -5.17 35.70
C ARG A 246 -7.76 -4.59 35.76
N ILE A 247 -6.78 -5.31 35.21
CA ILE A 247 -5.38 -4.86 35.17
C ILE A 247 -5.26 -3.53 34.42
N ALA A 248 -5.95 -3.40 33.29
CA ALA A 248 -5.96 -2.18 32.49
C ALA A 248 -6.50 -0.98 33.27
N SER A 249 -7.59 -1.19 34.01
CA SER A 249 -8.21 -0.16 34.86
C SER A 249 -7.29 0.24 36.02
N GLU A 250 -6.67 -0.72 36.70
CA GLU A 250 -5.73 -0.48 37.81
C GLU A 250 -4.48 0.30 37.36
N ASN A 251 -4.04 0.10 36.12
CA ASN A 251 -2.85 0.75 35.56
C ASN A 251 -3.18 2.02 34.75
N GLY A 252 -4.47 2.39 34.62
CA GLY A 252 -4.89 3.56 33.83
C GLY A 252 -4.55 3.47 32.35
N ILE A 253 -4.51 2.25 31.78
CA ILE A 253 -4.14 2.01 30.38
C ILE A 253 -5.28 1.33 29.61
N PRO A 254 -5.39 1.52 28.28
CA PRO A 254 -6.33 0.76 27.46
C PRO A 254 -6.11 -0.77 27.54
N PRO A 255 -7.18 -1.61 27.58
CA PRO A 255 -7.07 -3.06 27.77
C PRO A 255 -6.19 -3.79 26.75
N TYR A 256 -6.21 -3.39 25.49
CA TYR A 256 -5.42 -4.03 24.43
C TYR A 256 -3.90 -3.88 24.63
N ILE A 257 -3.44 -2.93 25.47
CA ILE A 257 -2.03 -2.76 25.82
C ILE A 257 -1.54 -3.92 26.70
N VAL A 258 -2.39 -4.42 27.60
CA VAL A 258 -2.09 -5.60 28.43
C VAL A 258 -1.95 -6.82 27.52
N PHE A 259 -3.04 -7.24 26.86
CA PHE A 259 -3.04 -8.26 25.83
C PHE A 259 -4.11 -8.00 24.76
N SER A 260 -3.77 -8.26 23.49
CA SER A 260 -4.74 -8.17 22.40
C SER A 260 -5.80 -9.27 22.51
N ASP A 261 -6.97 -9.08 21.89
CA ASP A 261 -8.00 -10.14 21.82
C ASP A 261 -7.47 -11.42 21.17
N LYS A 262 -6.56 -11.28 20.19
CA LYS A 262 -5.89 -12.40 19.54
C LYS A 262 -5.03 -13.20 20.53
N THR A 263 -4.32 -12.51 21.42
CA THR A 263 -3.53 -13.14 22.49
C THR A 263 -4.42 -13.85 23.51
N LEU A 264 -5.54 -13.23 23.91
CA LEU A 264 -6.49 -13.88 24.83
C LEU A 264 -7.11 -15.14 24.23
N LYS A 265 -7.45 -15.12 22.94
CA LYS A 265 -7.98 -16.30 22.23
C LYS A 265 -6.95 -17.43 22.15
N ASP A 266 -5.69 -17.11 21.84
CA ASP A 266 -4.60 -18.08 21.80
C ASP A 266 -4.32 -18.67 23.21
N LEU A 267 -4.39 -17.83 24.26
CA LEU A 267 -4.31 -18.30 25.66
C LEU A 267 -5.44 -19.27 26.01
N SER A 268 -6.69 -18.94 25.65
CA SER A 268 -7.84 -19.81 25.94
C SER A 268 -7.83 -21.12 25.15
N ALA A 269 -7.19 -21.14 23.97
CA ALA A 269 -7.02 -22.34 23.16
C ALA A 269 -5.89 -23.23 23.71
N LYS A 270 -4.71 -22.67 24.00
CA LYS A 270 -3.53 -23.43 24.43
C LYS A 270 -3.54 -23.80 25.92
N LYS A 271 -4.20 -23.01 26.77
CA LYS A 271 -4.25 -23.16 28.24
C LYS A 271 -2.87 -23.49 28.86
N PRO A 272 -1.85 -22.64 28.62
CA PRO A 272 -0.48 -22.91 29.07
C PRO A 272 -0.38 -23.07 30.60
N ARG A 273 0.51 -23.95 31.04
CA ARG A 273 0.73 -24.29 32.47
C ARG A 273 2.13 -23.94 32.97
N SER A 274 2.97 -23.35 32.14
CA SER A 274 4.32 -22.95 32.48
C SER A 274 4.68 -21.60 31.86
N LYS A 275 5.77 -20.99 32.32
CA LYS A 275 6.30 -19.76 31.72
C LYS A 275 6.72 -20.03 30.27
N GLU A 276 7.32 -21.17 30.03
CA GLU A 276 7.83 -21.61 28.73
C GLU A 276 6.68 -21.70 27.73
N GLU A 277 5.58 -22.38 28.08
CA GLU A 277 4.38 -22.47 27.24
C GLU A 277 3.71 -21.10 27.03
N MET A 278 3.74 -20.20 28.04
CA MET A 278 3.23 -18.84 27.89
C MET A 278 4.01 -18.02 26.86
N LEU A 279 5.32 -18.26 26.69
CA LEU A 279 6.15 -17.58 25.70
C LEU A 279 5.91 -18.08 24.26
N GLU A 280 5.31 -19.27 24.10
CA GLU A 280 4.85 -19.80 22.80
C GLU A 280 3.49 -19.22 22.36
N VAL A 281 2.85 -18.42 23.20
CA VAL A 281 1.58 -17.76 22.91
C VAL A 281 1.82 -16.49 22.10
N HIS A 282 1.06 -16.33 21.01
CA HIS A 282 1.17 -15.20 20.12
C HIS A 282 0.94 -13.86 20.86
N GLY A 283 1.97 -13.02 20.86
CA GLY A 283 1.92 -11.68 21.44
C GLY A 283 2.36 -11.59 22.91
N ILE A 284 2.89 -12.70 23.47
CA ILE A 284 3.55 -12.73 24.78
C ILE A 284 5.06 -12.88 24.56
N GLY A 285 5.81 -11.79 24.74
CA GLY A 285 7.27 -11.84 24.87
C GLY A 285 7.69 -11.73 26.33
N GLU A 286 8.98 -11.90 26.63
CA GLU A 286 9.50 -11.89 28.00
C GLU A 286 9.05 -10.67 28.82
N VAL A 287 9.17 -9.47 28.25
CA VAL A 287 8.77 -8.22 28.92
C VAL A 287 7.29 -8.21 29.30
N LYS A 288 6.42 -8.71 28.42
CA LYS A 288 4.98 -8.79 28.71
C LYS A 288 4.66 -9.90 29.70
N PHE A 289 5.38 -11.01 29.64
CA PHE A 289 5.24 -12.08 30.62
C PHE A 289 5.60 -11.59 32.03
N GLU A 290 6.72 -10.89 32.16
CA GLU A 290 7.17 -10.33 33.44
C GLU A 290 6.19 -9.32 34.00
N ARG A 291 5.62 -8.47 33.13
CA ARG A 291 4.73 -7.39 33.54
C ARG A 291 3.30 -7.86 33.85
N TYR A 292 2.76 -8.78 33.06
CA TYR A 292 1.35 -9.20 33.16
C TYR A 292 1.17 -10.72 33.14
N GLY A 293 2.07 -11.47 32.51
CA GLY A 293 1.90 -12.90 32.24
C GLY A 293 1.72 -13.78 33.48
N LYS A 294 2.39 -13.48 34.60
CA LYS A 294 2.24 -14.27 35.85
C LYS A 294 0.79 -14.34 36.32
N THR A 295 0.09 -13.21 36.36
CA THR A 295 -1.31 -13.14 36.81
C THR A 295 -2.26 -13.89 35.86
N PHE A 296 -1.94 -13.91 34.56
CA PHE A 296 -2.70 -14.69 33.57
C PHE A 296 -2.41 -16.19 33.68
N LEU A 297 -1.19 -16.59 34.02
CA LEU A 297 -0.86 -17.99 34.27
C LEU A 297 -1.58 -18.52 35.52
N ASP A 298 -1.62 -17.71 36.59
CA ASP A 298 -2.32 -18.07 37.84
C ASP A 298 -3.82 -18.31 37.64
N ILE A 299 -4.48 -17.50 36.81
CA ILE A 299 -5.91 -17.70 36.54
C ILE A 299 -6.14 -18.93 35.66
N LEU A 300 -5.27 -19.21 34.69
CA LEU A 300 -5.36 -20.40 33.83
C LEU A 300 -5.18 -21.71 34.62
N MET A 301 -4.28 -21.71 35.60
CA MET A 301 -4.08 -22.84 36.51
C MET A 301 -5.30 -23.11 37.40
N LYS A 302 -6.13 -22.09 37.67
CA LYS A 302 -7.36 -22.22 38.49
C LYS A 302 -8.60 -22.63 37.68
N ILE A 303 -8.59 -22.43 36.36
CA ILE A 303 -9.72 -22.77 35.49
C ILE A 303 -9.58 -24.19 34.91
N SER A 304 -8.38 -24.77 34.94
CA SER A 304 -8.09 -26.12 34.43
C SER A 304 -8.49 -27.24 35.38
#